data_AF-A0AA41WGX1-F1
#
_entry.id   AF-A0AA41WGX1-F1
#
_cell.length_a   1.000
_cell.length_b   1.000
_cell.length_c   1.000
_cell.angle_alpha   90.00
_cell.angle_beta   90.00
_cell.angle_gamma   90.00
#
_symmetry.space_group_name_H-M   'P 1'
#
loop_
_entity.id
_entity.type
_entity.pdbx_description
1 polymer ?
#
loop_
_entity_poly.entity_id
_entity_poly.type
_entity_poly.pdbx_seq_one_letter_code
_entity_poly.pdbx_strand_id
1 'polypeptide(L)'
;MQLVNLTPYRVVLAAEGGEVTLEAAAVPARSRLVVEAGEDVTLDGVTLKTITFRQRVDGLPDHQPGLAYLVLSGVAFAAQAAGRAVDDLFLLGPGPQRQATGGTVTLTTLVRLGAPEYRR
;
A
#
# COMPACT_ATOMS: atom_id res chain seq x y z
N MET A 1 4.63 4.85 19.05
CA MET A 1 4.04 4.45 17.76
C MET A 1 4.39 2.99 17.53
N GLN A 2 3.42 2.17 17.11
CA GLN A 2 3.61 0.76 16.80
C GLN A 2 3.40 0.54 15.29
N LEU A 3 4.32 -0.18 14.65
CA LEU A 3 4.25 -0.51 13.23
C LEU A 3 3.74 -1.95 13.06
N VAL A 4 2.69 -2.13 12.27
CA VAL A 4 2.09 -3.43 11.97
C VAL A 4 2.40 -3.80 10.52
N ASN A 5 2.95 -4.99 10.30
CA ASN A 5 3.23 -5.48 8.96
C ASN A 5 1.97 -6.11 8.34
N LEU A 6 1.51 -5.53 7.23
CA LEU A 6 0.40 -6.04 6.42
C LEU A 6 0.88 -6.63 5.09
N THR A 7 2.17 -6.87 4.95
CA THR A 7 2.77 -7.49 3.76
C THR A 7 2.86 -9.02 3.92
N PRO A 8 2.96 -9.80 2.82
CA PRO A 8 3.17 -11.25 2.89
C PRO A 8 4.61 -11.64 3.26
N TYR A 9 5.49 -10.66 3.52
CA TYR A 9 6.90 -10.91 3.78
C TYR A 9 7.18 -10.75 5.27
N ARG A 10 8.07 -11.58 5.80
CA ARG A 10 8.72 -11.27 7.07
C ARG A 10 9.66 -10.10 6.82
N VAL A 11 9.58 -9.04 7.61
CA VAL A 11 10.36 -7.81 7.40
C VAL A 11 11.33 -7.61 8.55
N VAL A 12 12.61 -7.40 8.25
CA VAL A 12 13.62 -7.00 9.24
C VAL A 12 13.98 -5.55 8.99
N LEU A 13 13.72 -4.68 9.96
CA LEU A 13 14.14 -3.29 9.96
C LEU A 13 15.48 -3.19 10.69
N ALA A 14 16.57 -2.98 9.95
CA ALA A 14 17.93 -2.92 10.50
C ALA A 14 18.46 -1.48 10.43
N ALA A 15 18.80 -0.91 11.57
CA ALA A 15 19.40 0.42 11.67
C ALA A 15 20.59 0.40 12.65
N GLU A 16 21.32 1.51 12.76
CA GLU A 16 22.51 1.61 13.63
C GLU A 16 22.22 1.30 15.11
N GLY A 17 20.96 1.46 15.55
CA GLY A 17 20.51 1.16 16.92
C GLY A 17 20.03 -0.27 17.15
N GLY A 18 20.03 -1.13 16.14
CA GLY A 18 19.60 -2.53 16.23
C GLY A 18 18.58 -2.93 15.16
N GLU A 19 18.00 -4.12 15.35
CA GLU A 19 17.06 -4.72 14.41
C GLU A 19 15.68 -4.94 15.03
N VAL A 20 14.64 -4.68 14.26
CA VAL A 20 13.25 -5.01 14.59
C VAL A 20 12.71 -5.96 13.53
N THR A 21 12.25 -7.14 13.96
CA THR A 21 11.57 -8.08 13.06
C THR A 21 10.06 -7.91 13.16
N LEU A 22 9.42 -7.80 12.01
CA LEU A 22 7.98 -7.84 11.83
C LEU A 22 7.61 -9.12 11.06
N GLU A 23 6.85 -9.99 11.69
CA GLU A 23 6.40 -11.22 11.04
C GLU A 23 5.45 -10.93 9.86
N ALA A 24 5.41 -11.85 8.90
CA ALA A 24 4.49 -11.76 7.77
C ALA A 24 3.04 -11.70 8.25
N ALA A 25 2.21 -10.93 7.57
CA ALA A 25 0.79 -10.89 7.86
C ALA A 25 0.13 -12.24 7.54
N ALA A 26 -0.62 -12.80 8.49
CA ALA A 26 -1.46 -13.98 8.22
C ALA A 26 -2.49 -13.70 7.11
N VAL A 27 -3.03 -12.48 7.07
CA VAL A 27 -3.89 -11.97 6.01
C VAL A 27 -3.30 -10.64 5.51
N PRO A 28 -2.49 -10.66 4.44
CA PRO A 28 -1.90 -9.43 3.89
C PRO A 28 -2.94 -8.50 3.29
N ALA A 29 -2.70 -7.19 3.40
CA ALA A 29 -3.49 -6.19 2.70
C ALA A 29 -3.25 -6.30 1.18
N ARG A 30 -4.29 -6.10 0.38
CA ARG A 30 -4.24 -6.25 -1.08
C ARG A 30 -4.99 -5.12 -1.75
N SER A 31 -4.42 -4.59 -2.82
CA SER A 31 -5.18 -3.78 -3.77
C SER A 31 -5.82 -4.70 -4.81
N ARG A 32 -7.04 -4.33 -5.23
CA ARG A 32 -7.70 -4.95 -6.38
C ARG A 32 -8.35 -3.89 -7.24
N LEU A 33 -8.42 -4.18 -8.53
CA LEU A 33 -9.20 -3.40 -9.48
C LEU A 33 -10.62 -3.96 -9.52
N VAL A 34 -11.61 -3.08 -9.37
CA VAL A 34 -13.02 -3.42 -9.53
C VAL A 34 -13.54 -2.68 -10.76
N VAL A 35 -14.27 -3.41 -11.61
CA VAL A 35 -14.94 -2.86 -12.77
C VAL A 35 -16.37 -2.55 -12.37
N GLU A 36 -16.77 -1.29 -12.54
CA GLU A 36 -18.13 -0.84 -12.29
C GLU A 36 -18.70 -0.32 -13.62
N ALA A 37 -19.95 -0.68 -13.92
CA ALA A 37 -20.64 -0.10 -15.08
C ALA A 37 -20.76 1.41 -14.85
N GLY A 38 -20.35 2.20 -15.84
CA GLY A 38 -20.56 3.64 -15.84
C GLY A 38 -21.85 4.00 -16.57
N GLU A 39 -22.13 5.29 -16.64
CA GLU A 39 -23.25 5.80 -17.41
C GLU A 39 -22.98 5.71 -18.91
N ASP A 40 -24.02 5.41 -19.70
CA ASP A 40 -23.91 5.42 -21.15
C ASP A 40 -23.60 6.85 -21.64
N VAL A 41 -22.65 6.97 -22.56
CA VAL A 41 -22.27 8.25 -23.16
C VAL A 41 -22.70 8.25 -24.62
N THR A 42 -23.39 9.31 -25.04
CA THR A 42 -23.74 9.51 -26.45
C THR A 42 -22.74 10.45 -27.10
N LEU A 43 -22.01 9.97 -28.11
CA LEU A 43 -21.06 10.75 -28.91
C LEU A 43 -21.51 10.70 -30.37
N ASP A 44 -21.75 11.87 -30.97
CA ASP A 44 -22.18 12.01 -32.37
C ASP A 44 -23.38 11.11 -32.76
N GLY A 45 -24.33 10.97 -31.84
CA GLY A 45 -25.53 10.15 -32.02
C GLY A 45 -25.34 8.65 -31.79
N VAL A 46 -24.13 8.20 -31.42
CA VAL A 46 -23.82 6.81 -31.06
C VAL A 46 -23.78 6.66 -29.54
N THR A 47 -24.61 5.77 -28.99
CA THR A 47 -24.59 5.42 -27.57
C THR A 47 -23.52 4.36 -27.28
N LEU A 48 -22.59 4.69 -26.39
CA LEU A 48 -21.50 3.83 -25.94
C LEU A 48 -21.67 3.51 -24.46
N LYS A 49 -21.51 2.24 -24.09
CA LYS A 49 -21.44 1.83 -22.69
C LYS A 49 -20.09 2.23 -22.12
N THR A 50 -20.09 2.80 -20.93
CA THR A 50 -18.84 3.07 -20.21
C THR A 50 -18.63 2.07 -19.07
N ILE A 51 -17.37 1.83 -18.75
CA ILE A 51 -16.96 1.13 -17.53
C ILE A 51 -15.95 1.99 -16.82
N THR A 52 -16.03 2.02 -15.50
CA THR A 52 -15.06 2.70 -14.65
C THR A 52 -14.26 1.67 -13.88
N PHE A 53 -12.94 1.86 -13.84
CA PHE A 53 -12.07 1.09 -12.97
C PHE A 53 -11.91 1.82 -11.64
N ARG A 54 -12.24 1.15 -10.54
CA ARG A 54 -11.98 1.67 -9.19
C ARG A 54 -10.96 0.78 -8.49
N GLN A 55 -10.03 1.40 -7.79
CA GLN A 55 -9.17 0.66 -6.88
C GLN A 55 -9.91 0.42 -5.57
N ARG A 56 -9.84 -0.80 -5.07
CA ARG A 56 -10.27 -1.15 -3.72
C ARG A 56 -9.11 -1.76 -2.96
N VAL A 57 -9.17 -1.60 -1.64
CA VAL A 57 -8.20 -2.19 -0.73
C VAL A 57 -8.93 -3.11 0.22
N ASP A 58 -8.46 -4.35 0.30
CA ASP A 58 -8.92 -5.34 1.25
C ASP A 58 -7.84 -5.52 2.33
N GLY A 59 -8.24 -5.69 3.59
CA GLY A 59 -7.33 -5.97 4.70
C GLY A 59 -6.49 -4.79 5.19
N LEU A 60 -6.81 -3.55 4.78
CA LEU A 60 -6.24 -2.34 5.36
C LEU A 60 -7.21 -1.73 6.39
N PRO A 61 -6.84 -1.66 7.68
CA PRO A 61 -7.67 -1.02 8.68
C PRO A 61 -7.80 0.50 8.49
N ASP A 62 -8.86 1.05 9.06
CA ASP A 62 -9.01 2.50 9.25
C ASP A 62 -7.88 3.06 10.10
N HIS A 63 -7.62 4.36 9.94
CA HIS A 63 -6.59 5.07 10.69
C HIS A 63 -6.85 4.97 12.20
N GLN A 64 -5.82 4.55 12.95
CA GLN A 64 -5.89 4.41 14.40
C GLN A 64 -4.74 5.20 15.07
N PRO A 65 -5.04 6.04 16.07
CA PRO A 65 -4.01 6.80 16.78
C PRO A 65 -2.91 5.90 17.36
N GLY A 66 -1.65 6.24 17.07
CA GLY A 66 -0.49 5.51 17.59
C GLY A 66 -0.11 4.24 16.81
N LEU A 67 -0.91 3.85 15.80
CA LEU A 67 -0.60 2.76 14.88
C LEU A 67 -0.15 3.27 13.52
N ALA A 68 0.75 2.51 12.91
CA ALA A 68 1.18 2.67 11.54
C ALA A 68 1.20 1.31 10.85
N TYR A 69 1.05 1.29 9.53
CA TYR A 69 0.95 0.07 8.74
C TYR A 69 2.03 0.02 7.67
N LEU A 70 2.81 -1.06 7.65
CA LEU A 70 3.72 -1.38 6.56
C LEU A 70 2.95 -2.15 5.49
N VAL A 71 2.90 -1.59 4.29
CA VAL A 71 2.13 -2.12 3.16
C VAL A 71 2.97 -2.15 1.89
N LEU A 72 2.50 -2.90 0.88
CA LEU A 72 3.06 -2.82 -0.46
C LEU A 72 2.62 -1.51 -1.12
N SER A 73 3.45 -0.97 -2.03
CA SER A 73 3.16 0.28 -2.75
C SER A 73 1.80 0.28 -3.45
N GLY A 74 1.42 -0.84 -4.08
CA GLY A 74 0.12 -0.99 -4.73
C GLY A 74 -1.07 -0.82 -3.77
N VAL A 75 -0.95 -1.28 -2.52
CA VAL A 75 -1.98 -1.11 -1.48
C VAL A 75 -2.09 0.36 -1.07
N ALA A 76 -0.96 1.01 -0.86
CA ALA A 76 -0.94 2.40 -0.40
C ALA A 76 -1.47 3.37 -1.47
N PHE A 77 -1.07 3.20 -2.73
CA PHE A 77 -1.58 4.01 -3.84
C PHE A 77 -3.06 3.74 -4.10
N ALA A 78 -3.52 2.49 -3.96
CA ALA A 78 -4.94 2.16 -4.04
C ALA A 78 -5.75 2.85 -2.92
N ALA A 79 -5.23 2.83 -1.69
CA ALA A 79 -5.87 3.50 -0.55
C ALA A 79 -5.97 5.01 -0.78
N GLN A 80 -4.88 5.63 -1.26
CA GLN A 80 -4.85 7.05 -1.61
C GLN A 80 -5.87 7.37 -2.71
N ALA A 81 -5.91 6.58 -3.78
CA ALA A 81 -6.87 6.77 -4.88
C ALA A 81 -8.32 6.58 -4.43
N ALA A 82 -8.55 5.75 -3.42
CA ALA A 82 -9.86 5.56 -2.79
C ALA A 82 -10.22 6.65 -1.77
N GLY A 83 -9.36 7.66 -1.57
CA GLY A 83 -9.60 8.78 -0.66
C GLY A 83 -9.31 8.51 0.82
N ARG A 84 -8.68 7.38 1.15
CA ARG A 84 -8.18 7.14 2.52
C ARG A 84 -6.99 8.08 2.78
N ALA A 85 -6.94 8.69 3.97
CA ALA A 85 -5.71 9.29 4.47
C ALA A 85 -4.56 8.27 4.37
N VAL A 86 -3.30 8.70 4.25
CA VAL A 86 -2.16 7.75 4.09
C VAL A 86 -0.98 8.06 5.00
N ASP A 87 -1.20 8.95 5.97
CA ASP A 87 -0.19 9.46 6.88
C ASP A 87 0.41 8.41 7.81
N ASP A 88 -0.30 7.30 8.03
CA ASP A 88 0.12 6.15 8.83
C ASP A 88 0.65 4.98 7.95
N LEU A 89 0.73 5.16 6.63
CA LEU A 89 1.19 4.11 5.71
C LEU A 89 2.69 4.25 5.41
N PHE A 90 3.40 3.16 5.65
CA PHE A 90 4.80 3.00 5.28
C PHE A 90 4.94 1.95 4.17
N LEU A 91 5.90 2.16 3.29
CA LEU A 91 6.19 1.30 2.16
C LEU A 91 7.49 0.55 2.37
N LEU A 92 7.58 -0.63 1.75
CA LEU A 92 8.87 -1.21 1.41
C LEU A 92 9.57 -0.23 0.44
N GLY A 93 10.49 0.58 0.96
CA GLY A 93 11.20 1.59 0.15
C GLY A 93 12.08 0.98 -0.94
N PRO A 94 12.39 1.72 -2.02
CA PRO A 94 13.50 1.37 -2.89
C PRO A 94 14.81 1.62 -2.12
N GLY A 95 15.58 0.57 -1.86
CA GLY A 95 16.83 0.68 -1.13
C GLY A 95 17.78 -0.48 -1.41
N PRO A 96 19.10 -0.28 -1.26
CA PRO A 96 20.15 -1.21 -1.67
C PRO A 96 20.10 -2.58 -0.97
N GLN A 97 19.29 -2.74 0.08
CA GLN A 97 19.15 -3.98 0.85
C GLN A 97 17.76 -4.63 0.77
N ARG A 98 16.93 -4.32 -0.24
CA ARG A 98 15.76 -5.16 -0.53
C ARG A 98 16.20 -6.51 -1.12
N GLN A 99 16.64 -7.41 -0.25
CA GLN A 99 17.00 -8.78 -0.62
C GLN A 99 15.88 -9.70 -0.13
N ALA A 100 15.08 -10.20 -1.06
CA ALA A 100 14.05 -11.18 -0.75
C ALA A 100 14.67 -12.57 -0.78
N THR A 101 15.00 -13.12 0.39
CA THR A 101 15.49 -14.50 0.52
C THR A 101 14.51 -15.29 1.36
N GLY A 102 13.94 -16.36 0.80
CA GLY A 102 13.02 -17.24 1.51
C GLY A 102 11.79 -16.54 2.13
N GLY A 103 11.29 -15.45 1.51
CA GLY A 103 10.15 -14.69 2.01
C GLY A 103 10.46 -13.66 3.10
N THR A 104 11.74 -13.47 3.45
CA THR A 104 12.18 -12.38 4.33
C THR A 104 12.71 -11.20 3.51
N VAL A 105 12.39 -9.97 3.93
CA VAL A 105 12.86 -8.71 3.34
C VAL A 105 13.54 -7.88 4.41
N THR A 106 14.81 -7.56 4.24
CA THR A 106 15.51 -6.60 5.10
C THR A 106 15.35 -5.18 4.55
N LEU A 107 15.13 -4.21 5.43
CA LEU A 107 15.03 -2.79 5.10
C LEU A 107 15.91 -2.01 6.07
N THR A 108 16.64 -1.03 5.55
CA THR A 108 17.37 -0.05 6.35
C THR A 108 16.67 1.31 6.39
N THR A 109 15.57 1.45 5.63
CA THR A 109 14.83 2.70 5.50
C THR A 109 13.35 2.39 5.26
N LEU A 110 12.47 3.14 5.93
CA LEU A 110 11.04 3.13 5.69
C LEU A 110 10.65 4.38 4.91
N VAL A 111 9.80 4.20 3.91
CA VAL A 111 9.25 5.31 3.12
C VAL A 111 7.85 5.61 3.58
N ARG A 112 7.54 6.87 3.90
CA ARG A 112 6.18 7.29 4.24
C ARG A 112 5.48 7.81 2.99
N LEU A 113 4.29 7.30 2.70
CA LEU A 113 3.52 7.82 1.57
C LEU A 113 3.06 9.26 1.90
N GLY A 114 3.36 10.21 1.02
CA GLY A 114 3.14 11.65 1.25
C GLY A 114 4.39 12.43 1.66
N ALA A 115 5.55 11.77 1.84
CA ALA A 115 6.84 12.44 1.83
C ALA A 115 7.03 13.22 0.51
N PRO A 116 7.70 14.39 0.53
CA PRO A 116 7.77 15.30 -0.62
C PRO A 116 8.23 14.62 -1.92
N GLU A 117 9.07 13.61 -1.81
CA GLU A 117 9.61 12.81 -2.92
C GLU A 117 8.59 11.94 -3.68
N TYR A 118 7.36 11.77 -3.16
CA TYR A 118 6.28 10.98 -3.79
C TYR A 118 5.03 11.79 -4.17
N ARG A 119 5.03 13.12 -4.00
CA ARG A 119 3.98 13.97 -4.61
C ARG A 119 4.35 14.23 -6.07
N ARG A 120 3.69 13.52 -6.99
CA ARG A 120 3.68 13.90 -8.42
C ARG A 120 2.55 14.88 -8.68
#